data_AF-A0A2A5ED94-F1
#
_entry.id   AF-A0A2A5ED94-F1
#
_cell.length_a   1.000
_cell.length_b   1.000
_cell.length_c   1.000
_cell.angle_alpha   90.00
_cell.angle_beta   90.00
_cell.angle_gamma   90.00
#
_symmetry.space_group_name_H-M   'P 1'
#
loop_
_entity.id
_entity.type
_entity.pdbx_description
1 polymer ?
#
loop_
_entity_poly.entity_id
_entity_poly.type
_entity_poly.pdbx_seq_one_letter_code
_entity_poly.pdbx_strand_id
1 'polypeptide(L)'
;MRLSLLLALVLICFYNYAQSDKDSTGIDIEQYYETKNTALEAYAISLDSNILLAFYSECIKTYPETFLDNVMFDDINAIKLAISLKKYSEAADFLVYEMKTGLRKTVLKYYITNPSMSSFFNTEKAQNALRDYDIYNNVYKGNLDLDWYTNMNIIISTDQFSRNFMDGGVSFITSSSYSGFTFLDDSIKTKVFNTTVQLADSLNLNTIIKLTSSNGFFSTTKSGGLGFVLAHLFNECDPVYSKSNVNSATFLDSVLLAAVHNGEFSNAEYSFWKDNSVSRACKEPYSIYGSPMNTHKGKAILNPIIDIKKIDARRSEIYLPPLWVYARIYGFQLPEGYDKSSQQK
;
A
#
# COMPACT_ATOMS: atom_id res chain seq x y z
N MET A 1 -31.25 -23.90 -0.76
CA MET A 1 -30.46 -24.68 0.24
C MET A 1 -28.95 -24.74 -0.02
N ARG A 2 -28.43 -24.60 -1.25
CA ARG A 2 -26.97 -24.59 -1.51
C ARG A 2 -26.29 -23.22 -1.34
N LEU A 3 -27.02 -22.12 -1.51
CA LEU A 3 -26.50 -20.75 -1.36
C LEU A 3 -26.15 -20.41 0.11
N SER A 4 -26.94 -20.93 1.05
CA SER A 4 -26.78 -20.72 2.49
C SER A 4 -25.59 -21.47 3.08
N LEU A 5 -25.22 -22.63 2.52
CA LEU A 5 -24.05 -23.40 2.96
C LEU A 5 -22.73 -22.77 2.47
N LEU A 6 -22.74 -22.21 1.26
CA LEU A 6 -21.58 -21.53 0.68
C LEU A 6 -21.29 -20.20 1.41
N LEU A 7 -22.33 -19.42 1.71
CA LEU A 7 -22.20 -18.19 2.49
C LEU A 7 -21.68 -18.49 3.91
N ALA A 8 -22.15 -19.57 4.53
CA ALA A 8 -21.69 -20.01 5.84
C ALA A 8 -20.23 -20.47 5.83
N LEU A 9 -19.79 -21.22 4.79
CA LEU A 9 -18.39 -21.61 4.64
C LEU A 9 -17.45 -20.42 4.44
N VAL A 10 -17.88 -19.45 3.62
CA VAL A 10 -17.17 -18.19 3.41
C VAL A 10 -17.08 -17.40 4.73
N LEU A 11 -18.18 -17.30 5.48
CA LEU A 11 -18.20 -16.67 6.82
C LEU A 11 -17.35 -17.42 7.85
N ILE A 12 -17.27 -18.75 7.80
CA ILE A 12 -16.43 -19.56 8.70
C ILE A 12 -14.94 -19.40 8.35
N CYS A 13 -14.59 -19.35 7.06
CA CYS A 13 -13.24 -18.99 6.62
C CYS A 13 -12.87 -17.57 7.05
N PHE A 14 -13.80 -16.61 6.95
CA PHE A 14 -13.61 -15.24 7.44
C PHE A 14 -13.49 -15.16 8.96
N TYR A 15 -14.27 -15.96 9.70
CA TYR A 15 -14.22 -16.00 11.16
C TYR A 15 -12.89 -16.61 11.66
N ASN A 16 -12.41 -17.67 11.00
CA ASN A 16 -11.12 -18.28 11.32
C ASN A 16 -9.94 -17.38 10.93
N TYR A 17 -10.02 -16.65 9.81
CA TYR A 17 -9.02 -15.63 9.43
C TYR A 17 -8.98 -14.47 10.43
N ALA A 18 -10.15 -13.99 10.88
CA ALA A 18 -10.23 -12.92 11.88
C ALA A 18 -9.83 -13.36 13.30
N GLN A 19 -9.84 -14.66 13.60
CA GLN A 19 -9.44 -15.19 14.91
C GLN A 19 -8.00 -15.71 14.97
N SER A 20 -7.40 -16.19 13.86
CA SER A 20 -6.05 -16.76 13.91
C SER A 20 -4.92 -15.73 14.08
N ASP A 21 -5.15 -14.46 13.75
CA ASP A 21 -4.12 -13.41 13.77
C ASP A 21 -4.27 -12.35 14.87
N LYS A 22 -5.35 -12.39 15.67
CA LYS A 22 -5.52 -11.43 16.78
C LYS A 22 -4.48 -11.59 17.90
N ASP A 23 -3.75 -12.71 17.94
CA ASP A 23 -2.78 -13.04 19.00
C ASP A 23 -1.33 -13.15 18.50
N SER A 24 -1.02 -12.90 17.22
CA SER A 24 0.29 -13.30 16.66
C SER A 24 1.42 -12.28 16.82
N THR A 25 1.14 -10.99 17.06
CA THR A 25 2.17 -9.95 17.19
C THR A 25 2.39 -9.45 18.62
N GLY A 26 1.38 -9.56 19.49
CA GLY A 26 1.39 -8.91 20.82
C GLY A 26 1.41 -7.38 20.76
N ILE A 27 1.15 -6.78 19.59
CA ILE A 27 1.16 -5.34 19.36
C ILE A 27 -0.27 -4.81 19.49
N ASP A 28 -0.43 -3.79 20.32
CA ASP A 28 -1.66 -3.00 20.36
C ASP A 28 -1.70 -2.04 19.16
N ILE A 29 -2.47 -2.45 18.14
CA ILE A 29 -2.61 -1.72 16.86
C ILE A 29 -3.27 -0.36 17.07
N GLU A 30 -4.28 -0.28 17.93
CA GLU A 30 -5.00 0.95 18.23
C GLU A 30 -4.05 1.93 18.92
N GLN A 31 -3.32 1.48 19.96
CA GLN A 31 -2.34 2.31 20.65
C GLN A 31 -1.22 2.82 19.74
N TYR A 32 -0.74 2.00 18.79
CA TYR A 32 0.24 2.43 17.79
C TYR A 32 -0.30 3.60 16.96
N TYR A 33 -1.50 3.46 16.40
CA TYR A 33 -2.07 4.51 15.56
C TYR A 33 -2.51 5.74 16.34
N GLU A 34 -2.97 5.61 17.58
CA GLU A 34 -3.19 6.77 18.47
C GLU A 34 -1.91 7.58 18.65
N THR A 35 -0.79 6.89 18.89
CA THR A 35 0.53 7.52 19.02
C THR A 35 0.98 8.17 17.71
N LYS A 36 0.81 7.47 16.58
CA LYS A 36 1.11 7.98 15.23
C LYS A 36 0.29 9.24 14.94
N ASN A 37 -1.01 9.20 15.18
CA ASN A 37 -1.91 10.31 14.88
C ASN A 37 -1.64 11.52 15.78
N THR A 38 -1.32 11.30 17.06
CA THR A 38 -0.87 12.37 17.97
C THR A 38 0.39 13.07 17.45
N ALA A 39 1.38 12.31 16.98
CA ALA A 39 2.61 12.87 16.41
C ALA A 39 2.35 13.62 15.10
N LEU A 40 1.49 13.08 14.22
CA LEU A 40 1.12 13.73 12.95
C LEU A 40 0.33 15.02 13.18
N GLU A 41 -0.58 15.06 14.15
CA GLU A 41 -1.34 16.25 14.54
C GLU A 41 -0.42 17.32 15.11
N ALA A 42 0.44 16.97 16.05
CA ALA A 42 1.42 17.90 16.64
C ALA A 42 2.37 18.48 15.56
N TYR A 43 2.81 17.64 14.61
CA TYR A 43 3.56 18.11 13.45
C TYR A 43 2.74 19.02 12.53
N ALA A 44 1.49 18.68 12.23
CA ALA A 44 0.64 19.50 11.37
C ALA A 44 0.32 20.89 11.98
N ILE A 45 0.33 21.00 13.30
CA ILE A 45 0.16 22.27 14.04
C ILE A 45 1.45 23.10 14.03
N SER A 46 2.58 22.48 14.37
CA SER A 46 3.85 23.18 14.63
C SER A 46 4.77 23.30 13.41
N LEU A 47 4.62 22.38 12.44
CA LEU A 47 5.57 22.09 11.37
C LEU A 47 6.98 21.74 11.88
N ASP A 48 7.11 21.30 13.12
CA ASP A 48 8.39 20.89 13.70
C ASP A 48 8.75 19.44 13.34
N SER A 49 9.64 19.31 12.37
CA SER A 49 10.20 18.03 11.92
C SER A 49 10.84 17.18 13.02
N ASN A 50 11.26 17.76 14.16
CA ASN A 50 11.79 16.97 15.28
C ASN A 50 10.74 16.08 15.92
N ILE A 51 9.45 16.46 15.87
CA ILE A 51 8.34 15.66 16.42
C ILE A 51 8.21 14.35 15.66
N LEU A 52 8.18 14.41 14.32
CA LEU A 52 8.09 13.21 13.48
C LEU A 52 9.35 12.35 13.60
N LEU A 53 10.53 12.98 13.63
CA LEU A 53 11.77 12.24 13.81
C LEU A 53 11.78 11.48 15.15
N ALA A 54 11.37 12.12 16.25
CA ALA A 54 11.31 11.48 17.56
C ALA A 54 10.34 10.30 17.56
N PHE A 55 9.15 10.46 16.97
CA PHE A 55 8.20 9.37 16.81
C PHE A 55 8.78 8.19 16.01
N TYR A 56 9.32 8.44 14.82
CA TYR A 56 9.90 7.38 13.98
C TYR A 56 11.09 6.68 14.67
N SER A 57 11.94 7.44 15.37
CA SER A 57 13.08 6.89 16.10
C SER A 57 12.67 6.04 17.29
N GLU A 58 11.53 6.31 17.92
CA GLU A 58 10.96 5.45 18.95
C GLU A 58 10.35 4.19 18.33
N CYS A 59 9.60 4.34 17.24
CA CYS A 59 8.96 3.21 16.57
C CYS A 59 9.93 2.08 16.23
N ILE A 60 11.08 2.39 15.62
CA ILE A 60 12.08 1.38 15.24
C ILE A 60 12.77 0.70 16.44
N LYS A 61 12.57 1.20 17.66
CA LYS A 61 13.07 0.59 18.91
C LYS A 61 11.98 -0.21 19.62
N THR A 62 10.74 0.25 19.54
CA THR A 62 9.60 -0.34 20.26
C THR A 62 8.97 -1.50 19.50
N TYR A 63 8.85 -1.38 18.17
CA TYR A 63 8.09 -2.32 17.36
C TYR A 63 9.01 -3.17 16.47
N PRO A 64 8.62 -4.43 16.19
CA PRO A 64 9.39 -5.29 15.29
C PRO A 64 9.38 -4.73 13.87
N GLU A 65 10.47 -4.93 13.13
CA GLU A 65 10.62 -4.40 11.77
C GLU A 65 9.55 -4.94 10.82
N THR A 66 9.08 -6.17 11.05
CA THR A 66 8.01 -6.80 10.25
C THR A 66 6.66 -6.09 10.37
N PHE A 67 6.34 -5.55 11.55
CA PHE A 67 5.12 -4.76 11.73
C PHE A 67 5.24 -3.41 11.04
N LEU A 68 6.34 -2.70 11.28
CA LEU A 68 6.57 -1.35 10.75
C LEU A 68 6.57 -1.31 9.21
N ASP A 69 7.12 -2.33 8.56
CA ASP A 69 7.15 -2.45 7.10
C ASP A 69 5.75 -2.70 6.51
N ASN A 70 4.85 -3.33 7.25
CA ASN A 70 3.46 -3.55 6.81
C ASN A 70 2.60 -2.28 6.88
N VAL A 71 2.78 -1.45 7.91
CA VAL A 71 1.90 -0.31 8.20
C VAL A 71 2.36 1.02 7.61
N MET A 72 3.39 1.01 6.75
CA MET A 72 4.00 2.22 6.17
C MET A 72 4.17 3.32 7.22
N PHE A 73 4.94 3.03 8.26
CA PHE A 73 5.10 3.95 9.40
C PHE A 73 5.77 5.28 9.01
N ASP A 74 6.49 5.38 7.88
CA ASP A 74 7.27 6.56 7.45
C ASP A 74 6.79 7.23 6.15
N ASP A 75 5.63 7.89 6.18
CA ASP A 75 5.11 8.66 5.03
C ASP A 75 6.07 9.78 4.53
N ILE A 76 7.09 10.15 5.32
CA ILE A 76 8.13 11.14 5.02
C ILE A 76 9.51 10.51 5.27
N ASN A 77 10.05 9.76 4.28
CA ASN A 77 11.42 9.19 4.24
C ASN A 77 12.29 9.51 5.48
N ALA A 78 12.20 8.71 6.55
CA ALA A 78 12.75 9.06 7.86
C ALA A 78 14.26 9.31 7.82
N ILE A 79 15.00 8.60 6.95
CA ILE A 79 16.42 8.83 6.68
C ILE A 79 16.66 10.28 6.21
N LYS A 80 15.92 10.76 5.21
CA LYS A 80 16.10 12.11 4.65
C LYS A 80 15.78 13.18 5.69
N LEU A 81 14.74 12.96 6.49
CA LEU A 81 14.37 13.83 7.59
C LEU A 81 15.51 13.95 8.61
N ALA A 82 16.02 12.81 9.08
CA ALA A 82 17.13 12.76 10.04
C ALA A 82 18.39 13.45 9.50
N ILE A 83 18.75 13.23 8.23
CA ILE A 83 19.88 13.88 7.57
C ILE A 83 19.69 15.41 7.51
N SER A 84 18.49 15.88 7.13
CA SER A 84 18.20 17.31 7.05
C SER A 84 18.33 18.03 8.39
N LEU A 85 18.04 17.32 9.49
CA LEU A 85 18.18 17.79 10.87
C LEU A 85 19.58 17.55 11.44
N LYS A 86 20.52 17.01 10.65
CA LYS A 86 21.88 16.61 11.05
C LYS A 86 21.92 15.59 12.20
N LYS A 87 20.88 14.76 12.29
CA LYS A 87 20.69 13.68 13.27
C LYS A 87 21.22 12.37 12.68
N TYR A 88 22.55 12.30 12.53
CA TYR A 88 23.20 11.20 11.81
C TYR A 88 23.20 9.85 12.54
N SER A 89 22.93 9.83 13.85
CA SER A 89 22.74 8.55 14.54
C SER A 89 21.44 7.91 14.11
N GLU A 90 20.36 8.68 14.17
CA GLU A 90 19.02 8.30 13.82
C GLU A 90 18.95 7.94 12.33
N ALA A 91 19.62 8.73 11.46
CA ALA A 91 19.74 8.39 10.04
C ALA A 91 20.42 7.03 9.78
N ALA A 92 21.42 6.65 10.60
CA ALA A 92 22.07 5.35 10.50
C ALA A 92 21.14 4.22 10.98
N ASP A 93 20.40 4.45 12.06
CA ASP A 93 19.43 3.48 12.58
C ASP A 93 18.32 3.22 11.55
N PHE A 94 17.81 4.26 10.89
CA PHE A 94 16.85 4.11 9.79
C PHE A 94 17.45 3.44 8.56
N LEU A 95 18.71 3.71 8.22
CA LEU A 95 19.38 3.01 7.12
C LEU A 95 19.49 1.50 7.39
N VAL A 96 19.85 1.12 8.63
CA VAL A 96 19.90 -0.28 9.06
C VAL A 96 18.50 -0.90 9.01
N TYR A 97 17.49 -0.18 9.48
CA TYR A 97 16.09 -0.60 9.37
C TYR A 97 15.70 -0.90 7.92
N GLU A 98 15.90 0.06 7.00
CA GLU A 98 15.56 -0.13 5.58
C GLU A 98 16.33 -1.33 4.96
N MET A 99 17.59 -1.56 5.34
CA MET A 99 18.34 -2.75 4.90
C MET A 99 17.75 -4.05 5.42
N LYS A 100 17.25 -4.08 6.65
CA LYS A 100 16.57 -5.24 7.26
C LYS A 100 15.17 -5.48 6.70
N THR A 101 14.56 -4.48 6.06
CA THR A 101 13.23 -4.58 5.44
C THR A 101 13.26 -4.59 3.91
N GLY A 102 14.43 -4.79 3.30
CA GLY A 102 14.53 -5.13 1.87
C GLY A 102 15.05 -4.03 0.96
N LEU A 103 15.73 -3.01 1.50
CA LEU A 103 16.46 -2.02 0.70
C LEU A 103 17.49 -2.69 -0.21
N ARG A 104 17.21 -2.66 -1.52
CA ARG A 104 18.06 -3.30 -2.53
C ARG A 104 19.33 -2.50 -2.77
N LYS A 105 20.46 -3.18 -3.05
CA LYS A 105 21.75 -2.54 -3.42
C LYS A 105 21.60 -1.48 -4.54
N THR A 106 20.69 -1.70 -5.48
CA THR A 106 20.40 -0.75 -6.56
C THR A 106 19.81 0.57 -6.05
N VAL A 107 18.86 0.52 -5.11
CA VAL A 107 18.25 1.69 -4.47
C VAL A 107 19.26 2.38 -3.55
N LEU A 108 20.02 1.60 -2.77
CA LEU A 108 21.08 2.10 -1.91
C LEU A 108 22.14 2.92 -2.68
N LYS A 109 22.49 2.49 -3.90
CA LYS A 109 23.39 3.26 -4.79
C LYS A 109 22.84 4.66 -5.09
N TYR A 110 21.53 4.80 -5.29
CA TYR A 110 20.92 6.11 -5.48
C TYR A 110 21.01 6.98 -4.22
N TYR A 111 20.86 6.40 -3.02
CA TYR A 111 21.01 7.16 -1.78
C TYR A 111 22.44 7.67 -1.61
N ILE A 112 23.43 6.82 -1.81
CA ILE A 112 24.85 7.16 -1.66
C ILE A 112 25.26 8.28 -2.62
N THR A 113 24.75 8.23 -3.86
CA THR A 113 25.07 9.21 -4.90
C THR A 113 24.23 10.48 -4.84
N ASN A 114 23.21 10.54 -3.96
CA ASN A 114 22.38 11.72 -3.82
C ASN A 114 23.16 12.85 -3.12
N PRO A 115 23.35 14.02 -3.77
CA PRO A 115 24.06 15.15 -3.18
C PRO A 115 23.49 15.58 -1.84
N SER A 116 22.16 15.51 -1.65
CA SER A 116 21.50 15.92 -0.40
C SER A 116 21.77 14.97 0.77
N MET A 117 22.33 13.80 0.53
CA MET A 117 22.64 12.77 1.54
C MET A 117 24.14 12.50 1.68
N SER A 118 24.96 13.10 0.80
CA SER A 118 26.42 12.88 0.74
C SER A 118 27.13 13.10 2.07
N SER A 119 26.74 14.13 2.83
CA SER A 119 27.34 14.45 4.13
C SER A 119 27.17 13.32 5.16
N PHE A 120 26.03 12.64 5.13
CA PHE A 120 25.74 11.51 6.01
C PHE A 120 26.52 10.27 5.59
N PHE A 121 26.56 9.96 4.29
CA PHE A 121 27.28 8.77 3.80
C PHE A 121 28.79 8.86 4.01
N ASN A 122 29.37 10.05 4.19
CA ASN A 122 30.78 10.21 4.57
C ASN A 122 31.06 9.97 6.07
N THR A 123 30.04 9.74 6.89
CA THR A 123 30.22 9.49 8.33
C THR A 123 30.64 8.05 8.60
N GLU A 124 31.38 7.84 9.69
CA GLU A 124 31.79 6.51 10.14
C GLU A 124 30.58 5.59 10.37
N LYS A 125 29.48 6.12 10.93
CA LYS A 125 28.25 5.36 11.18
C LYS A 125 27.63 4.81 9.90
N ALA A 126 27.50 5.65 8.86
CA ALA A 126 26.97 5.21 7.58
C ALA A 126 27.89 4.16 6.92
N GLN A 127 29.21 4.39 6.95
CA GLN A 127 30.19 3.44 6.40
C GLN A 127 30.16 2.08 7.11
N ASN A 128 29.99 2.07 8.43
CA ASN A 128 29.82 0.84 9.21
C ASN A 128 28.55 0.09 8.79
N ALA A 129 27.41 0.77 8.67
CA ALA A 129 26.16 0.16 8.22
C ALA A 129 26.28 -0.42 6.79
N LEU A 130 26.96 0.29 5.87
CA LEU A 130 27.18 -0.16 4.50
C LEU A 130 28.02 -1.44 4.42
N ARG A 131 29.04 -1.57 5.29
CA ARG A 131 29.88 -2.78 5.37
C ARG A 131 29.07 -4.01 5.78
N ASP A 132 28.09 -3.82 6.66
CA ASP A 132 27.26 -4.90 7.20
C ASP A 132 25.96 -5.11 6.39
N TYR A 133 25.84 -4.50 5.20
CA TYR A 133 24.65 -4.58 4.35
C TYR A 133 24.17 -6.03 4.13
N ASP A 134 25.07 -6.95 3.77
CA ASP A 134 24.68 -8.32 3.46
C ASP A 134 24.18 -9.07 4.72
N ILE A 135 24.63 -8.68 5.91
CA ILE A 135 24.13 -9.20 7.19
C ILE A 135 22.69 -8.73 7.40
N TYR A 136 22.43 -7.42 7.27
CA TYR A 136 21.09 -6.87 7.46
C TYR A 136 20.09 -7.36 6.43
N ASN A 137 20.48 -7.40 5.15
CA ASN A 137 19.59 -7.86 4.07
C ASN A 137 19.28 -9.37 4.15
N ASN A 138 20.10 -10.16 4.84
CA ASN A 138 19.76 -11.57 5.10
C ASN A 138 18.66 -11.72 6.16
N VAL A 139 18.47 -10.74 7.05
CA VAL A 139 17.30 -10.69 7.95
C VAL A 139 16.01 -10.61 7.15
N TYR A 140 15.95 -9.68 6.19
CA TYR A 140 14.81 -9.55 5.27
C TYR A 140 14.49 -10.88 4.57
N LYS A 141 15.50 -11.50 3.96
CA LYS A 141 15.31 -12.78 3.23
C LYS A 141 14.84 -13.91 4.13
N GLY A 142 15.29 -13.94 5.39
CA GLY A 142 14.87 -14.96 6.36
C GLY A 142 13.41 -14.85 6.77
N ASN A 143 12.79 -13.68 6.60
CA ASN A 143 11.39 -13.43 6.95
C ASN A 143 10.42 -13.73 5.79
N LEU A 144 10.92 -13.98 4.57
CA LEU A 144 10.07 -14.27 3.42
C LEU A 144 9.59 -15.72 3.46
N ASP A 145 8.29 -15.92 3.26
CA ASP A 145 7.76 -17.23 2.86
C ASP A 145 8.12 -17.46 1.39
N LEU A 146 9.13 -18.27 1.13
CA LEU A 146 9.65 -18.47 -0.23
C LEU A 146 8.62 -19.09 -1.18
N ASP A 147 7.79 -20.01 -0.70
CA ASP A 147 6.77 -20.66 -1.54
C ASP A 147 5.70 -19.64 -1.91
N TRP A 148 5.23 -18.87 -0.94
CA TRP A 148 4.26 -17.83 -1.18
C TRP A 148 4.83 -16.70 -2.05
N TYR A 149 6.03 -16.21 -1.72
CA TYR A 149 6.75 -15.21 -2.51
C TYR A 149 6.91 -15.66 -3.97
N THR A 150 7.25 -16.93 -4.20
CA THR A 150 7.36 -17.49 -5.56
C THR A 150 6.01 -17.47 -6.27
N ASN A 151 4.94 -17.91 -5.60
CA ASN A 151 3.59 -17.87 -6.17
C ASN A 151 3.12 -16.44 -6.48
N MET A 152 3.38 -15.48 -5.59
CA MET A 152 3.04 -14.06 -5.84
C MET A 152 3.83 -13.51 -7.02
N ASN A 153 5.13 -13.81 -7.13
CA ASN A 153 5.93 -13.40 -8.28
C ASN A 153 5.43 -14.02 -9.58
N ILE A 154 4.91 -15.26 -9.56
CA ILE A 154 4.27 -15.87 -10.73
C ILE A 154 3.00 -15.11 -11.10
N ILE A 155 2.14 -14.74 -10.13
CA ILE A 155 0.93 -13.93 -10.39
C ILE A 155 1.32 -12.58 -11.00
N ILE A 156 2.26 -11.86 -10.39
CA ILE A 156 2.74 -10.56 -10.88
C ILE A 156 3.35 -10.71 -12.28
N SER A 157 4.18 -11.72 -12.51
CA SER A 157 4.81 -11.95 -13.81
C SER A 157 3.80 -12.37 -14.88
N THR A 158 2.77 -13.14 -14.51
CA THR A 158 1.71 -13.55 -15.43
C THR A 158 0.81 -12.37 -15.76
N ASP A 159 0.43 -11.56 -14.77
CA ASP A 159 -0.31 -10.32 -14.98
C ASP A 159 0.46 -9.36 -15.88
N GLN A 160 1.73 -9.09 -15.55
CA GLN A 160 2.60 -8.26 -16.38
C GLN A 160 2.84 -8.87 -17.76
N PHE A 161 2.95 -10.19 -17.89
CA PHE A 161 3.08 -10.83 -19.19
C PHE A 161 1.78 -10.69 -19.99
N SER A 162 0.62 -11.03 -19.43
CA SER A 162 -0.68 -10.88 -20.09
C SER A 162 -0.96 -9.44 -20.49
N ARG A 163 -0.56 -8.49 -19.65
CA ARG A 163 -0.60 -7.06 -19.98
C ARG A 163 0.45 -6.76 -21.02
N ASN A 164 1.76 -6.84 -20.79
CA ASN A 164 2.81 -6.50 -21.77
C ASN A 164 2.73 -7.24 -23.13
N PHE A 165 2.32 -8.51 -23.16
CA PHE A 165 2.06 -9.27 -24.38
C PHE A 165 0.96 -8.62 -25.22
N MET A 166 0.05 -7.92 -24.55
CA MET A 166 -1.11 -7.23 -25.11
C MET A 166 -1.01 -5.68 -25.05
N ASP A 167 -0.08 -5.13 -24.26
CA ASP A 167 0.05 -3.76 -23.73
C ASP A 167 1.50 -3.27 -23.86
N GLY A 168 2.17 -3.57 -24.99
CA GLY A 168 3.09 -2.52 -25.42
C GLY A 168 2.23 -1.27 -25.58
N GLY A 169 2.51 -0.21 -24.82
CA GLY A 169 1.46 0.70 -24.33
C GLY A 169 0.62 1.46 -25.38
N VAL A 170 0.25 2.70 -25.08
CA VAL A 170 -0.59 3.53 -25.99
C VAL A 170 0.01 3.67 -27.41
N SER A 171 1.28 3.30 -27.61
CA SER A 171 1.92 3.16 -28.92
C SER A 171 1.62 1.86 -29.70
N PHE A 172 0.91 0.83 -29.21
CA PHE A 172 0.54 -0.36 -30.00
C PHE A 172 -0.61 -0.16 -30.97
N ILE A 173 -1.34 0.96 -30.89
CA ILE A 173 -2.09 1.44 -32.05
C ILE A 173 -1.11 1.71 -33.23
N THR A 174 0.22 1.76 -32.97
CA THR A 174 1.28 2.08 -33.93
C THR A 174 2.60 1.28 -33.84
N SER A 175 2.76 0.21 -33.03
CA SER A 175 4.08 -0.44 -32.82
C SER A 175 4.15 -1.94 -33.12
N SER A 176 5.38 -2.41 -33.29
CA SER A 176 5.86 -3.55 -34.09
C SER A 176 5.51 -4.98 -33.63
N SER A 177 4.64 -5.18 -32.63
CA SER A 177 4.04 -6.50 -32.37
C SER A 177 2.55 -6.56 -32.76
N TYR A 178 1.94 -5.40 -33.04
CA TYR A 178 0.66 -5.28 -33.77
C TYR A 178 0.82 -5.64 -35.27
N SER A 179 2.03 -5.52 -35.81
CA SER A 179 2.36 -5.90 -37.19
C SER A 179 2.22 -7.41 -37.46
N GLY A 180 2.16 -8.25 -36.42
CA GLY A 180 1.95 -9.69 -36.53
C GLY A 180 0.48 -10.12 -36.71
N PHE A 181 -0.47 -9.22 -36.42
CA PHE A 181 -1.92 -9.47 -36.50
C PHE A 181 -2.65 -8.49 -37.43
N THR A 182 -1.94 -7.95 -38.43
CA THR A 182 -2.48 -7.00 -39.43
C THR A 182 -3.67 -7.56 -40.22
N PHE A 183 -3.87 -8.87 -40.21
CA PHE A 183 -4.99 -9.56 -40.85
C PHE A 183 -6.30 -9.54 -40.04
N LEU A 184 -6.29 -9.05 -38.79
CA LEU A 184 -7.50 -8.93 -37.97
C LEU A 184 -8.01 -7.48 -37.94
N ASP A 185 -9.34 -7.33 -37.93
CA ASP A 185 -9.99 -6.04 -37.67
C ASP A 185 -9.73 -5.56 -36.25
N ASP A 186 -9.64 -4.25 -36.05
CA ASP A 186 -9.33 -3.64 -34.75
C ASP A 186 -10.37 -3.99 -33.68
N SER A 187 -11.64 -4.12 -34.06
CA SER A 187 -12.72 -4.57 -33.16
C SER A 187 -12.48 -5.97 -32.60
N ILE A 188 -11.91 -6.88 -33.41
CA ILE A 188 -11.57 -8.24 -33.00
C ILE A 188 -10.35 -8.19 -32.08
N LYS A 189 -9.34 -7.38 -32.39
CA LYS A 189 -8.15 -7.21 -31.54
C LYS A 189 -8.52 -6.68 -30.16
N THR A 190 -9.36 -5.64 -30.08
CA THR A 190 -9.87 -5.10 -28.82
C THR A 190 -10.66 -6.15 -28.04
N LYS A 191 -11.49 -6.96 -28.72
CA LYS A 191 -12.22 -8.05 -28.07
C LYS A 191 -11.29 -9.12 -27.49
N VAL A 192 -10.26 -9.53 -28.24
CA VAL A 192 -9.26 -10.51 -27.77
C VAL A 192 -8.48 -9.95 -26.58
N PHE A 193 -8.03 -8.69 -26.65
CA PHE A 193 -7.39 -7.99 -25.54
C PHE A 193 -8.23 -8.03 -24.27
N ASN A 194 -9.47 -7.52 -24.35
CA ASN A 194 -10.37 -7.46 -23.21
C ASN A 194 -10.65 -8.84 -22.63
N THR A 195 -10.83 -9.85 -23.49
CA THR A 195 -11.06 -11.23 -23.06
C THR A 195 -9.85 -11.82 -22.34
N THR A 196 -8.63 -11.61 -22.86
CA THR A 196 -7.39 -12.09 -22.23
C THR A 196 -7.18 -11.45 -20.87
N VAL A 197 -7.40 -10.14 -20.74
CA VAL A 197 -7.29 -9.42 -19.46
C VAL A 197 -8.32 -9.95 -18.46
N GLN A 198 -9.59 -10.09 -18.85
CA GLN A 198 -10.63 -10.64 -17.96
C GLN A 198 -10.32 -12.08 -17.49
N LEU A 199 -9.78 -12.92 -18.38
CA LEU A 199 -9.37 -14.28 -18.02
C LEU A 199 -8.17 -14.27 -17.06
N ALA A 200 -7.16 -13.45 -17.32
CA ALA A 200 -5.99 -13.30 -16.45
C ALA A 200 -6.42 -12.82 -15.05
N ASP A 201 -7.26 -11.79 -14.99
CA ASP A 201 -7.77 -11.23 -13.73
C ASP A 201 -8.58 -12.27 -12.95
N SER A 202 -9.43 -13.05 -13.63
CA SER A 202 -10.18 -14.12 -12.97
C SER A 202 -9.27 -15.22 -12.42
N LEU A 203 -8.24 -15.63 -13.16
CA LEU A 203 -7.25 -16.61 -12.69
C LEU A 203 -6.43 -16.08 -11.51
N ASN A 204 -6.00 -14.83 -11.58
CA ASN A 204 -5.28 -14.14 -10.51
C ASN A 204 -6.14 -14.09 -9.25
N LEU A 205 -7.40 -13.68 -9.35
CA LEU A 205 -8.33 -13.63 -8.23
C LEU A 205 -8.53 -15.01 -7.58
N ASN A 206 -8.75 -16.07 -8.37
CA ASN A 206 -8.87 -17.42 -7.83
C ASN A 206 -7.60 -17.84 -7.06
N THR A 207 -6.43 -17.47 -7.57
CA THR A 207 -5.14 -17.79 -6.95
C THR A 207 -4.95 -17.00 -5.66
N ILE A 208 -5.29 -15.71 -5.64
CA ILE A 208 -5.25 -14.87 -4.43
C ILE A 208 -6.19 -15.44 -3.37
N ILE A 209 -7.45 -15.74 -3.70
CA ILE A 209 -8.40 -16.34 -2.75
C ILE A 209 -7.82 -17.62 -2.14
N LYS A 210 -7.27 -18.52 -2.97
CA LYS A 210 -6.67 -19.77 -2.51
C LYS A 210 -5.48 -19.53 -1.57
N LEU A 211 -4.57 -18.65 -1.95
CA LEU A 211 -3.34 -18.39 -1.19
C LEU A 211 -3.63 -17.65 0.10
N THR A 212 -4.52 -16.65 0.08
CA THR A 212 -4.97 -15.96 1.30
C THR A 212 -5.62 -16.93 2.27
N SER A 213 -6.42 -17.88 1.78
CA SER A 213 -7.05 -18.90 2.63
C SER A 213 -6.05 -19.90 3.23
N SER A 214 -4.89 -20.07 2.60
CA SER A 214 -3.88 -21.07 3.03
C SER A 214 -2.77 -20.46 3.89
N ASN A 215 -2.40 -19.20 3.63
CA ASN A 215 -1.21 -18.57 4.20
C ASN A 215 -1.49 -17.24 4.93
N GLY A 216 -2.72 -16.71 4.90
CA GLY A 216 -3.09 -15.44 5.53
C GLY A 216 -2.96 -14.22 4.59
N PHE A 217 -2.80 -13.01 5.14
CA PHE A 217 -2.68 -11.79 4.33
C PHE A 217 -1.36 -11.68 3.57
N PHE A 218 -1.39 -11.23 2.30
CA PHE A 218 -0.22 -11.03 1.44
C PHE A 218 0.61 -9.78 1.79
N SER A 219 1.07 -9.66 3.03
CA SER A 219 1.83 -8.49 3.46
C SER A 219 3.15 -8.33 2.67
N THR A 220 3.69 -7.10 2.65
CA THR A 220 5.00 -6.78 2.04
C THR A 220 6.10 -7.66 2.63
N THR A 221 6.08 -7.86 3.94
CA THR A 221 7.07 -8.64 4.68
C THR A 221 6.98 -10.15 4.45
N LYS A 222 5.78 -10.68 4.19
CA LYS A 222 5.57 -12.12 3.93
C LYS A 222 5.86 -12.48 2.48
N SER A 223 5.51 -11.59 1.55
CA SER A 223 5.36 -11.96 0.13
C SER A 223 5.84 -10.94 -0.90
N GLY A 224 6.35 -9.78 -0.47
CA GLY A 224 6.71 -8.66 -1.35
C GLY A 224 5.51 -7.82 -1.82
N GLY A 225 4.30 -8.11 -1.33
CA GLY A 225 3.06 -7.38 -1.62
C GLY A 225 2.48 -7.67 -3.02
N LEU A 226 1.26 -7.17 -3.24
CA LEU A 226 0.51 -7.37 -4.50
C LEU A 226 0.14 -6.06 -5.23
N GLY A 227 0.80 -4.95 -4.91
CA GLY A 227 0.34 -3.59 -5.28
C GLY A 227 -0.16 -3.41 -6.72
N PHE A 228 0.53 -3.94 -7.73
CA PHE A 228 0.10 -3.83 -9.14
C PHE A 228 -1.09 -4.73 -9.51
N VAL A 229 -1.21 -5.89 -8.87
CA VAL A 229 -2.29 -6.86 -9.12
C VAL A 229 -3.59 -6.40 -8.45
N LEU A 230 -3.49 -5.83 -7.25
CA LEU A 230 -4.63 -5.25 -6.54
C LEU A 230 -5.26 -4.09 -7.31
N ALA A 231 -4.47 -3.36 -8.10
CA ALA A 231 -4.91 -2.13 -8.77
C ALA A 231 -6.09 -2.32 -9.73
N HIS A 232 -6.20 -3.47 -10.38
CA HIS A 232 -7.27 -3.78 -11.31
C HIS A 232 -8.32 -4.72 -10.72
N LEU A 233 -7.93 -5.60 -9.79
CA LEU A 233 -8.88 -6.48 -9.10
C LEU A 233 -9.72 -5.75 -8.06
N PHE A 234 -9.18 -4.70 -7.43
CA PHE A 234 -9.91 -3.89 -6.48
C PHE A 234 -10.66 -2.76 -7.20
N ASN A 235 -11.70 -3.12 -7.95
CA ASN A 235 -12.54 -2.20 -8.72
C ASN A 235 -14.02 -2.50 -8.47
N GLU A 236 -14.72 -1.58 -7.79
CA GLU A 236 -16.14 -1.76 -7.43
C GLU A 236 -17.09 -1.66 -8.62
N CYS A 237 -16.72 -0.90 -9.66
CA CYS A 237 -17.62 -0.58 -10.77
C CYS A 237 -17.56 -1.57 -11.93
N ASP A 238 -16.46 -2.30 -12.07
CA ASP A 238 -16.36 -3.45 -12.96
C ASP A 238 -15.63 -4.59 -12.25
N PRO A 239 -16.30 -5.29 -11.32
CA PRO A 239 -15.66 -6.30 -10.51
C PRO A 239 -15.41 -7.56 -11.32
N VAL A 240 -14.25 -8.17 -11.08
CA VAL A 240 -13.88 -9.46 -11.66
C VAL A 240 -14.46 -10.56 -10.78
N TYR A 241 -14.96 -11.62 -11.41
CA TYR A 241 -15.52 -12.77 -10.70
C TYR A 241 -14.60 -13.98 -10.76
N SER A 242 -14.48 -14.66 -9.63
CA SER A 242 -13.77 -15.94 -9.51
C SER A 242 -14.58 -17.08 -10.14
N LYS A 243 -14.01 -18.29 -10.25
CA LYS A 243 -14.77 -19.48 -10.69
C LYS A 243 -15.92 -19.83 -9.76
N SER A 244 -15.82 -19.42 -8.50
CA SER A 244 -16.84 -19.61 -7.47
C SER A 244 -17.79 -18.41 -7.35
N ASN A 245 -17.82 -17.51 -8.34
CA ASN A 245 -18.61 -16.28 -8.36
C ASN A 245 -18.34 -15.33 -7.18
N VAL A 246 -17.11 -15.32 -6.65
CA VAL A 246 -16.69 -14.33 -5.66
C VAL A 246 -16.32 -13.04 -6.38
N ASN A 247 -16.89 -11.93 -5.95
CA ASN A 247 -16.61 -10.58 -6.44
C ASN A 247 -15.24 -10.11 -5.93
N SER A 248 -14.35 -9.72 -6.84
CA SER A 248 -12.98 -9.30 -6.51
C SER A 248 -12.94 -8.10 -5.56
N ALA A 249 -13.76 -7.09 -5.81
CA ALA A 249 -13.76 -5.87 -5.02
C ALA A 249 -14.26 -6.12 -3.60
N THR A 250 -15.39 -6.81 -3.44
CA THR A 250 -15.91 -7.17 -2.11
C THR A 250 -14.95 -8.06 -1.32
N PHE A 251 -14.31 -9.03 -1.99
CA PHE A 251 -13.34 -9.89 -1.34
C PHE A 251 -12.09 -9.12 -0.88
N LEU A 252 -11.49 -8.34 -1.77
CA LEU A 252 -10.28 -7.58 -1.48
C LEU A 252 -10.55 -6.49 -0.45
N ASP A 253 -11.70 -5.81 -0.51
CA ASP A 253 -12.11 -4.81 0.50
C ASP A 253 -12.11 -5.42 1.91
N SER A 254 -12.76 -6.57 2.05
CA SER A 254 -12.84 -7.31 3.33
C SER A 254 -11.47 -7.72 3.85
N VAL A 255 -10.65 -8.34 2.98
CA VAL A 255 -9.33 -8.85 3.37
C VAL A 255 -8.37 -7.71 3.72
N LEU A 256 -8.37 -6.63 2.94
CA LEU A 256 -7.52 -5.46 3.20
C LEU A 256 -7.95 -4.70 4.46
N LEU A 257 -9.25 -4.51 4.67
CA LEU A 257 -9.76 -3.87 5.89
C LEU A 257 -9.38 -4.67 7.14
N ALA A 258 -9.56 -5.99 7.11
CA ALA A 258 -9.12 -6.86 8.19
C ALA A 258 -7.61 -6.76 8.43
N ALA A 259 -6.80 -6.72 7.36
CA ALA A 259 -5.36 -6.56 7.45
C ALA A 259 -4.95 -5.20 8.05
N VAL A 260 -5.67 -4.12 7.77
CA VAL A 260 -5.46 -2.81 8.44
C VAL A 260 -5.69 -2.93 9.94
N HIS A 261 -6.78 -3.57 10.36
CA HIS A 261 -7.09 -3.77 11.77
C HIS A 261 -6.10 -4.68 12.50
N ASN A 262 -5.46 -5.59 11.76
CA ASN A 262 -4.44 -6.50 12.29
C ASN A 262 -3.00 -5.96 12.19
N GLY A 263 -2.78 -4.77 11.63
CA GLY A 263 -1.43 -4.22 11.46
C GLY A 263 -0.61 -4.89 10.36
N GLU A 264 -1.26 -5.54 9.41
CA GLU A 264 -0.63 -6.24 8.29
C GLU A 264 -0.68 -5.46 6.98
N PHE A 265 -1.39 -4.32 6.97
CA PHE A 265 -1.49 -3.43 5.81
C PHE A 265 -1.61 -1.96 6.22
N SER A 266 -1.13 -1.08 5.35
CA SER A 266 -1.19 0.37 5.54
C SER A 266 -2.62 0.88 5.42
N ASN A 267 -3.08 1.61 6.45
CA ASN A 267 -4.37 2.29 6.40
C ASN A 267 -4.43 3.42 5.35
N ALA A 268 -3.33 4.15 5.19
CA ALA A 268 -3.18 5.15 4.14
C ALA A 268 -3.30 4.51 2.75
N GLU A 269 -2.62 3.39 2.53
CA GLU A 269 -2.69 2.68 1.25
C GLU A 269 -4.09 2.11 0.99
N TYR A 270 -4.71 1.46 1.98
CA TYR A 270 -6.10 0.98 1.87
C TYR A 270 -7.06 2.11 1.51
N SER A 271 -6.99 3.25 2.19
CA SER A 271 -7.84 4.40 1.90
C SER A 271 -7.64 4.96 0.50
N PHE A 272 -6.38 4.99 0.03
CA PHE A 272 -6.05 5.38 -1.33
C PHE A 272 -6.65 4.42 -2.35
N TRP A 273 -6.50 3.10 -2.15
CA TRP A 273 -7.06 2.10 -3.03
C TRP A 273 -8.59 2.19 -3.09
N LYS A 274 -9.25 2.35 -1.94
CA LYS A 274 -10.71 2.50 -1.86
C LYS A 274 -11.21 3.74 -2.58
N ASP A 275 -10.58 4.89 -2.37
CA ASP A 275 -10.96 6.13 -3.06
C ASP A 275 -10.62 6.08 -4.56
N ASN A 276 -9.51 5.43 -4.94
CA ASN A 276 -9.08 5.29 -6.33
C ASN A 276 -9.96 4.32 -7.12
N SER A 277 -10.37 3.20 -6.51
CA SER A 277 -11.22 2.18 -7.14
C SER A 277 -12.60 2.72 -7.49
N VAL A 278 -13.20 3.49 -6.57
CA VAL A 278 -14.45 4.19 -6.83
C VAL A 278 -14.21 5.30 -7.85
N SER A 279 -13.13 6.07 -7.72
CA SER A 279 -12.97 7.30 -8.50
C SER A 279 -12.76 7.17 -10.00
N ARG A 280 -11.95 6.20 -10.43
CA ARG A 280 -11.56 6.12 -11.84
C ARG A 280 -12.50 5.28 -12.69
N ALA A 281 -13.17 4.31 -12.09
CA ALA A 281 -13.94 3.31 -12.81
C ALA A 281 -15.47 3.57 -12.79
N CYS A 282 -15.95 4.41 -11.87
CA CYS A 282 -17.37 4.67 -11.71
C CYS A 282 -17.84 5.90 -12.49
N LYS A 283 -19.11 5.89 -12.92
CA LYS A 283 -19.73 7.03 -13.65
C LYS A 283 -19.96 8.25 -12.77
N GLU A 284 -20.27 8.05 -11.50
CA GLU A 284 -20.48 9.12 -10.50
C GLU A 284 -19.65 8.82 -9.25
N PRO A 285 -18.33 9.03 -9.31
CA PRO A 285 -17.46 8.64 -8.21
C PRO A 285 -17.49 9.64 -7.04
N TYR A 286 -17.57 9.10 -5.83
CA TYR A 286 -17.32 9.86 -4.60
C TYR A 286 -16.12 9.28 -3.86
N SER A 287 -15.30 10.15 -3.27
CA SER A 287 -14.26 9.74 -2.34
C SER A 287 -14.87 9.41 -0.98
N ILE A 288 -14.42 8.33 -0.35
CA ILE A 288 -14.91 7.84 0.95
C ILE A 288 -14.08 8.46 2.08
N TYR A 289 -12.75 8.39 1.94
CA TYR A 289 -11.78 8.77 2.99
C TYR A 289 -11.04 10.08 2.71
N GLY A 290 -11.18 10.68 1.53
CA GLY A 290 -10.51 11.93 1.17
C GLY A 290 -9.03 11.76 0.87
N SER A 291 -8.62 10.63 0.30
CA SER A 291 -7.22 10.33 0.05
C SER A 291 -6.67 11.18 -1.12
N PRO A 292 -5.63 12.00 -0.88
CA PRO A 292 -5.13 12.91 -1.89
C PRO A 292 -4.28 12.16 -2.94
N MET A 293 -4.46 12.53 -4.20
CA MET A 293 -3.71 11.97 -5.33
C MET A 293 -2.67 12.97 -5.84
N ASN A 294 -1.57 12.47 -6.40
CA ASN A 294 -0.58 13.31 -7.07
C ASN A 294 -1.17 13.88 -8.36
N THR A 295 -1.06 15.19 -8.55
CA THR A 295 -1.43 15.90 -9.77
C THR A 295 -0.24 16.74 -10.25
N HIS A 296 -0.35 17.28 -11.48
CA HIS A 296 0.65 18.22 -12.02
C HIS A 296 0.81 19.51 -11.18
N LYS A 297 -0.14 19.82 -10.29
CA LYS A 297 -0.12 20.99 -9.39
C LYS A 297 0.20 20.64 -7.93
N GLY A 298 0.59 19.40 -7.64
CA GLY A 298 0.77 18.89 -6.28
C GLY A 298 -0.33 17.91 -5.88
N LYS A 299 -0.51 17.66 -4.59
CA LYS A 299 -1.54 16.73 -4.09
C LYS A 299 -2.93 17.37 -4.09
N ALA A 300 -3.96 16.62 -4.50
CA ALA A 300 -5.35 17.07 -4.47
C ALA A 300 -6.34 15.89 -4.33
N ILE A 301 -7.51 16.14 -3.77
CA ILE A 301 -8.63 15.20 -3.78
C ILE A 301 -9.41 15.45 -5.06
N LEU A 302 -9.50 14.43 -5.93
CA LEU A 302 -10.02 14.62 -7.28
C LEU A 302 -11.55 14.57 -7.37
N ASN A 303 -12.21 13.96 -6.39
CA ASN A 303 -13.65 13.75 -6.41
C ASN A 303 -14.32 14.32 -5.16
N PRO A 304 -15.60 14.71 -5.23
CA PRO A 304 -16.38 15.08 -4.06
C PRO A 304 -16.36 13.96 -3.02
N ILE A 305 -16.32 14.35 -1.75
CA ILE A 305 -16.30 13.40 -0.63
C ILE A 305 -17.75 13.13 -0.23
N ILE A 306 -18.11 11.85 -0.10
CA ILE A 306 -19.42 11.45 0.41
C ILE A 306 -19.59 11.98 1.83
N ASP A 307 -20.67 12.70 2.13
CA ASP A 307 -20.96 13.25 3.47
C ASP A 307 -19.71 13.82 4.18
N ILE A 308 -19.17 14.92 3.63
CA ILE A 308 -17.92 15.57 4.10
C ILE A 308 -17.90 15.85 5.61
N LYS A 309 -19.06 16.05 6.23
CA LYS A 309 -19.19 16.33 7.67
C LYS A 309 -18.83 15.14 8.55
N LYS A 310 -18.92 13.91 8.02
CA LYS A 310 -18.59 12.67 8.73
C LYS A 310 -17.26 12.05 8.31
N ILE A 311 -16.44 12.78 7.54
CA ILE A 311 -15.21 12.21 7.00
C ILE A 311 -14.23 11.79 8.08
N ASP A 312 -14.05 12.60 9.12
CA ASP A 312 -13.08 12.29 10.17
C ASP A 312 -13.51 11.05 10.97
N ALA A 313 -14.81 10.82 11.14
CA ALA A 313 -15.32 9.59 11.74
C ALA A 313 -14.95 8.37 10.89
N ARG A 314 -15.22 8.40 9.58
CA ARG A 314 -14.83 7.31 8.66
C ARG A 314 -13.32 7.09 8.61
N ARG A 315 -12.54 8.16 8.63
CA ARG A 315 -11.07 8.09 8.68
C ARG A 315 -10.60 7.42 9.97
N SER A 316 -11.21 7.75 11.11
CA SER A 316 -10.89 7.15 12.40
C SER A 316 -11.23 5.65 12.48
N GLU A 317 -12.26 5.18 11.76
CA GLU A 317 -12.60 3.74 11.68
C GLU A 317 -11.45 2.90 11.12
N ILE A 318 -10.56 3.50 10.33
CA ILE A 318 -9.33 2.85 9.80
C ILE A 318 -8.06 3.51 10.34
N TYR A 319 -8.15 4.16 11.50
CA TYR A 319 -7.04 4.79 12.22
C TYR A 319 -6.30 5.91 11.48
N LEU A 320 -6.91 6.51 10.45
CA LEU A 320 -6.33 7.69 9.80
C LEU A 320 -6.54 8.94 10.66
N PRO A 321 -5.60 9.91 10.64
CA PRO A 321 -5.79 11.18 11.32
C PRO A 321 -6.89 11.99 10.61
N PRO A 322 -7.45 13.02 11.26
CA PRO A 322 -8.40 13.94 10.65
C PRO A 322 -7.91 14.50 9.30
N LEU A 323 -8.83 14.79 8.38
CA LEU A 323 -8.48 15.21 7.01
C LEU A 323 -7.60 16.48 7.01
N TRP A 324 -7.82 17.40 7.95
CA TRP A 324 -7.02 18.62 8.07
C TRP A 324 -5.54 18.36 8.31
N VAL A 325 -5.19 17.28 9.02
CA VAL A 325 -3.79 16.88 9.26
C VAL A 325 -3.12 16.58 7.93
N TYR A 326 -3.78 15.78 7.07
CA TYR A 326 -3.29 15.48 5.74
C TYR A 326 -3.22 16.71 4.84
N ALA A 327 -4.23 17.60 4.92
CA ALA A 327 -4.24 18.85 4.17
C ALA A 327 -3.02 19.72 4.51
N ARG A 328 -2.64 19.77 5.80
CA ARG A 328 -1.44 20.46 6.27
C ARG A 328 -0.15 19.80 5.81
N ILE A 329 0.00 18.49 6.04
CA ILE A 329 1.22 17.74 5.74
C ILE A 329 1.51 17.72 4.24
N TYR A 330 0.48 17.52 3.42
CA TYR A 330 0.62 17.38 1.97
C TYR A 330 0.34 18.68 1.19
N GLY A 331 -0.06 19.76 1.87
CA GLY A 331 -0.23 21.08 1.27
C GLY A 331 -1.40 21.19 0.28
N PHE A 332 -2.53 20.56 0.57
CA PHE A 332 -3.74 20.68 -0.25
C PHE A 332 -4.85 21.47 0.46
N GLN A 333 -5.78 22.04 -0.31
CA GLN A 333 -6.91 22.77 0.24
C GLN A 333 -7.99 21.82 0.74
N LEU A 334 -8.52 22.11 1.93
CA LEU A 334 -9.65 21.36 2.47
C LEU A 334 -10.90 21.55 1.59
N PRO A 335 -11.65 20.48 1.30
CA PRO A 335 -12.90 20.58 0.55
C PRO A 335 -13.91 21.50 1.22
N GLU A 336 -14.76 22.13 0.41
CA GLU A 336 -15.89 22.91 0.91
C GLU A 336 -16.81 22.05 1.79
N GLY A 337 -17.32 22.64 2.88
CA GLY A 337 -18.21 21.95 3.82
C GLY A 337 -17.51 21.08 4.87
N TYR A 338 -16.19 20.97 4.84
CA TYR A 338 -15.43 20.32 5.93
C TYR A 338 -15.56 21.09 7.24
N ASP A 339 -15.91 20.39 8.32
CA ASP A 339 -16.01 20.97 9.65
C ASP A 339 -14.61 21.19 10.25
N LYS A 340 -14.27 22.45 10.50
CA LYS A 340 -12.98 22.85 11.06
C LYS A 340 -12.95 22.81 12.59
N SER A 341 -14.02 22.40 13.25
CA SER A 341 -14.10 22.35 14.72
C SER A 341 -13.00 21.49 15.35
N SER A 342 -12.49 20.47 14.64
CA SER A 342 -11.36 19.63 15.06
C SER A 342 -9.98 20.33 15.00
N GLN A 343 -9.86 21.51 14.39
CA GLN A 343 -8.60 22.27 14.32
C GLN A 343 -8.33 23.17 15.55
N GLN A 344 -9.31 23.29 16.46
CA GLN A 344 -9.30 24.26 17.57
C GLN A 344 -9.11 23.64 18.96
N LYS A 345 -8.88 22.33 19.03
CA LYS A 345 -8.37 21.67 20.25
C LYS A 345 -6.85 21.61 20.16
#